data_AF-A0A228IWD6-F1
#
_entry.id   AF-A0A228IWD6-F1
#
_cell.length_a   1.000
_cell.length_b   1.000
_cell.length_c   1.000
_cell.angle_alpha   90.00
_cell.angle_beta   90.00
_cell.angle_gamma   90.00
#
_symmetry.space_group_name_H-M   'P 1'
#
loop_
_entity.id
_entity.type
_entity.pdbx_description
1 polymer ?
#
loop_
_entity_poly.entity_id
_entity_poly.type
_entity_poly.pdbx_seq_one_letter_code
_entity_poly.pdbx_strand_id
1 'polypeptide(L)'
;MLGDFIEARQSRRASRELFEQQQVAIEQLLEADLTYLRETFAGTSTALRSESFPDYPGAVWMGDLGVNAFCVQQDVKVEQFPVFVNLVAAGRERVGPRQFARDATPHTFFSSVDRFSGKQVSLLTNDVELVRSVSASGFNPPPPWLAWYELGPLIYNLQGDAQYWYENVWDRYWESLSLAEQDAFIERRRSSINAYLSGEQWAKRLDAIRARDARYRQVLSNECVKGSDGDATI
;
A
#
# COMPACT_ATOMS: atom_id res chain seq x y z
N MET A 1 -30.68 32.05 -3.07
CA MET A 1 -30.38 32.62 -4.40
C MET A 1 -28.96 33.18 -4.51
N LEU A 2 -28.53 34.20 -3.73
CA LEU A 2 -27.13 34.67 -3.79
C LEU A 2 -26.14 33.75 -3.03
N GLY A 3 -26.57 33.18 -1.89
CA GLY A 3 -25.78 32.21 -1.10
C GLY A 3 -25.45 30.94 -1.88
N ASP A 4 -26.45 30.31 -2.50
CA ASP A 4 -26.29 29.10 -3.32
C ASP A 4 -25.30 29.30 -4.50
N PHE A 5 -25.24 30.53 -5.04
CA PHE A 5 -24.35 30.87 -6.14
C PHE A 5 -22.88 31.05 -5.70
N ILE A 6 -22.66 31.58 -4.49
CA ILE A 6 -21.34 31.71 -3.89
C ILE A 6 -20.81 30.34 -3.48
N GLU A 7 -21.65 29.51 -2.87
CA GLU A 7 -21.33 28.16 -2.45
C GLU A 7 -21.00 27.25 -3.66
N ALA A 8 -21.80 27.32 -4.73
CA ALA A 8 -21.51 26.63 -5.98
C ALA A 8 -20.17 27.07 -6.61
N ARG A 9 -19.80 28.36 -6.48
CA ARG A 9 -18.53 28.88 -7.01
C ARG A 9 -17.34 28.44 -6.16
N GLN A 10 -17.49 28.39 -4.84
CA GLN A 10 -16.48 27.90 -3.91
C GLN A 10 -16.25 26.39 -4.09
N SER A 11 -17.33 25.61 -4.21
CA SER A 11 -17.26 24.18 -4.51
C SER A 11 -16.54 23.92 -5.84
N ARG A 12 -16.87 24.65 -6.91
CA ARG A 12 -16.18 24.53 -8.20
C ARG A 12 -14.68 24.87 -8.13
N ARG A 13 -14.29 25.84 -7.29
CA ARG A 13 -12.87 26.16 -7.06
C ARG A 13 -12.16 25.06 -6.30
N ALA A 14 -12.74 24.57 -5.20
CA ALA A 14 -12.18 23.49 -4.40
C ALA A 14 -12.04 22.19 -5.22
N SER A 15 -13.05 21.83 -6.02
CA SER A 15 -12.97 20.68 -6.93
C SER A 15 -11.89 20.85 -7.99
N ARG A 16 -11.72 22.06 -8.51
CA ARG A 16 -10.67 22.36 -9.49
C ARG A 16 -9.28 22.28 -8.87
N GLU A 17 -9.09 22.86 -7.69
CA GLU A 17 -7.82 22.79 -6.94
C GLU A 17 -7.47 21.34 -6.58
N LEU A 18 -8.44 20.54 -6.13
CA LEU A 18 -8.26 19.11 -5.86
C LEU A 18 -7.85 18.35 -7.12
N PHE A 19 -8.51 18.62 -8.25
CA PHE A 19 -8.18 18.00 -9.54
C PHE A 19 -6.78 18.39 -10.03
N GLU A 20 -6.40 19.67 -9.92
CA GLU A 20 -5.07 20.16 -10.25
C GLU A 20 -3.99 19.52 -9.35
N GLN A 21 -4.27 19.35 -8.04
CA GLN A 21 -3.39 18.64 -7.12
C GLN A 21 -3.24 17.15 -7.48
N GLN A 22 -4.33 16.47 -7.84
CA GLN A 22 -4.31 15.08 -8.27
C GLN A 22 -3.51 14.91 -9.57
N GLN A 23 -3.65 15.83 -10.52
CA GLN A 23 -2.87 15.86 -11.75
C GLN A 23 -1.37 15.96 -11.43
N VAL A 24 -0.97 16.99 -10.67
CA VAL A 24 0.45 17.20 -10.32
C VAL A 24 1.02 15.99 -9.58
N ALA A 25 0.25 15.40 -8.66
CA ALA A 25 0.68 14.22 -7.92
C ALA A 25 0.97 13.03 -8.85
N ILE A 26 0.13 12.77 -9.85
CA ILE A 26 0.33 11.64 -10.79
C ILE A 26 1.50 11.88 -11.72
N GLU A 27 1.63 13.11 -12.24
CA GLU A 27 2.73 13.47 -13.13
C GLU A 27 4.07 13.33 -12.42
N GLN A 28 4.15 13.79 -11.16
CA GLN A 28 5.33 13.59 -10.32
C GLN A 28 5.57 12.12 -9.99
N LEU A 29 4.49 11.39 -9.67
CA LEU A 29 4.58 10.00 -9.27
C LEU A 29 5.13 9.13 -10.41
N LEU A 30 4.63 9.31 -11.62
CA LEU A 30 4.96 8.48 -12.78
C LEU A 30 6.08 9.09 -13.65
N GLU A 31 6.50 10.32 -13.34
CA GLU A 31 7.41 11.13 -14.16
C GLU A 31 6.97 11.20 -15.63
N ALA A 32 5.67 11.37 -15.85
CA ALA A 32 5.04 11.40 -17.17
C ALA A 32 3.91 12.43 -17.21
N ASP A 33 3.80 13.18 -18.31
CA ASP A 33 2.75 14.17 -18.51
C ASP A 33 1.35 13.52 -18.60
N LEU A 34 0.34 14.13 -17.98
CA LEU A 34 -1.01 13.55 -17.96
C LEU A 34 -1.63 13.44 -19.36
N THR A 35 -1.31 14.35 -20.28
CA THR A 35 -1.76 14.29 -21.67
C THR A 35 -1.19 13.06 -22.36
N TYR A 36 0.10 12.80 -22.17
CA TYR A 36 0.77 11.61 -22.69
C TYR A 36 0.17 10.31 -22.12
N LEU A 37 -0.16 10.29 -20.82
CA LEU A 37 -0.84 9.15 -20.20
C LEU A 37 -2.23 8.93 -20.81
N ARG A 38 -3.03 9.99 -20.97
CA ARG A 38 -4.37 9.90 -21.59
C ARG A 38 -4.30 9.34 -23.01
N GLU A 39 -3.37 9.84 -23.82
CA GLU A 39 -3.15 9.36 -25.19
C GLU A 39 -2.74 7.88 -25.22
N THR A 40 -1.80 7.49 -24.35
CA THR A 40 -1.32 6.11 -24.26
C THR A 40 -2.44 5.13 -23.90
N PHE A 41 -3.38 5.53 -23.03
CA PHE A 41 -4.48 4.68 -22.59
C PHE A 41 -5.80 4.92 -23.33
N ALA A 42 -5.83 5.78 -24.36
CA ALA A 42 -7.06 6.15 -25.07
C ALA A 42 -7.80 4.95 -25.71
N GLY A 43 -7.05 3.94 -26.17
CA GLY A 43 -7.61 2.71 -26.74
C GLY A 43 -8.13 1.70 -25.71
N THR A 44 -7.96 1.96 -24.41
CA THR A 44 -8.36 1.02 -23.35
C THR A 44 -9.86 1.11 -23.07
N SER A 45 -10.50 -0.06 -23.01
CA SER A 45 -11.92 -0.17 -22.68
C SER A 45 -12.22 0.31 -21.25
N THR A 46 -13.25 1.13 -21.10
CA THR A 46 -13.76 1.56 -19.78
C THR A 46 -14.47 0.44 -19.02
N ALA A 47 -14.81 -0.67 -19.69
CA ALA A 47 -15.35 -1.87 -19.05
C ALA A 47 -14.39 -2.44 -17.99
N LEU A 48 -13.07 -2.17 -18.11
CA LEU A 48 -12.10 -2.57 -17.09
C LEU A 48 -12.46 -2.04 -15.70
N ARG A 49 -13.15 -0.90 -15.57
CA ARG A 49 -13.54 -0.33 -14.28
C ARG A 49 -14.32 -1.30 -13.37
N SER A 50 -15.03 -2.28 -13.92
CA SER A 50 -15.77 -3.27 -13.13
C SER A 50 -14.89 -4.41 -12.58
N GLU A 51 -13.60 -4.44 -12.91
CA GLU A 51 -12.66 -5.41 -12.35
C GLU A 51 -12.50 -5.22 -10.84
N SER A 52 -12.49 -6.34 -10.12
CA SER A 52 -12.30 -6.38 -8.67
C SER A 52 -10.91 -6.86 -8.32
N PHE A 53 -10.27 -6.20 -7.37
CA PHE A 53 -8.95 -6.56 -6.85
C PHE A 53 -9.00 -6.73 -5.33
N PRO A 54 -8.03 -7.45 -4.73
CA PRO A 54 -7.89 -7.49 -3.28
C PRO A 54 -7.67 -6.10 -2.67
N ASP A 55 -8.07 -5.93 -1.42
CA ASP A 55 -7.97 -4.64 -0.69
C ASP A 55 -6.51 -4.19 -0.47
N TYR A 56 -5.56 -5.12 -0.52
CA TYR A 56 -4.12 -4.87 -0.44
C TYR A 56 -3.39 -5.54 -1.63
N PRO A 57 -2.49 -4.83 -2.33
CA PRO A 57 -2.14 -3.40 -2.15
C PRO A 57 -3.28 -2.43 -2.52
N GLY A 58 -4.33 -2.96 -3.17
CA GLY A 58 -5.41 -2.16 -3.74
C GLY A 58 -5.04 -1.59 -5.11
N ALA A 59 -6.04 -1.45 -5.96
CA ALA A 59 -5.90 -0.84 -7.28
C ALA A 59 -6.98 0.23 -7.45
N VAL A 60 -6.55 1.44 -7.79
CA VAL A 60 -7.43 2.60 -7.96
C VAL A 60 -7.62 2.86 -9.45
N TRP A 61 -8.87 2.91 -9.91
CA TRP A 61 -9.20 3.28 -11.28
C TRP A 61 -8.95 4.77 -11.53
N MET A 62 -8.19 5.11 -12.57
CA MET A 62 -7.78 6.49 -12.87
C MET A 62 -8.62 7.16 -13.98
N GLY A 63 -9.71 6.53 -14.43
CA GLY A 63 -10.50 7.02 -15.56
C GLY A 63 -11.23 8.34 -15.27
N ASP A 64 -11.44 8.70 -14.01
CA ASP A 64 -12.00 10.01 -13.64
C ASP A 64 -11.05 11.17 -14.02
N LEU A 65 -9.77 10.86 -14.23
CA LEU A 65 -8.76 11.79 -14.76
C LEU A 65 -8.55 11.64 -16.28
N GLY A 66 -9.35 10.81 -16.95
CA GLY A 66 -9.23 10.49 -18.38
C GLY A 66 -8.19 9.41 -18.69
N VAL A 67 -7.62 8.76 -17.67
CA VAL A 67 -6.61 7.70 -17.84
C VAL A 67 -7.26 6.35 -17.59
N ASN A 68 -7.58 5.62 -18.65
CA ASN A 68 -8.26 4.31 -18.57
C ASN A 68 -7.28 3.21 -18.12
N ALA A 69 -6.82 3.28 -16.87
CA ALA A 69 -5.87 2.35 -16.26
C ALA A 69 -6.04 2.30 -14.74
N PHE A 70 -5.41 1.31 -14.12
CA PHE A 70 -5.33 1.15 -12.67
C PHE A 70 -3.99 1.66 -12.13
N CYS A 71 -4.06 2.45 -11.07
CA CYS A 71 -2.91 2.84 -10.25
C CYS A 71 -2.80 1.91 -9.03
N VAL A 72 -1.62 1.33 -8.84
CA VAL A 72 -1.27 0.53 -7.67
C VAL A 72 -0.06 1.18 -7.02
N GLN A 73 -0.17 1.49 -5.73
CA GLN A 73 0.95 2.00 -4.93
C GLN A 73 1.16 1.08 -3.74
N GLN A 74 2.40 0.69 -3.52
CA GLN A 74 2.76 -0.12 -2.36
C GLN A 74 4.19 0.11 -1.94
N ASP A 75 4.44 0.01 -0.64
CA ASP A 75 5.80 -0.02 -0.11
C ASP A 75 6.28 -1.47 -0.10
N VAL A 76 7.46 -1.68 -0.67
CA VAL A 76 8.14 -2.98 -0.70
C VAL A 76 9.47 -2.89 0.00
N LYS A 77 9.90 -4.00 0.58
CA LYS A 77 11.28 -4.13 1.04
C LYS A 77 12.28 -3.93 -0.09
N VAL A 78 13.46 -3.42 0.26
CA VAL A 78 14.55 -3.21 -0.70
C VAL A 78 14.96 -4.52 -1.40
N GLU A 79 14.94 -5.66 -0.71
CA GLU A 79 15.31 -6.96 -1.30
C GLU A 79 14.24 -7.51 -2.24
N GLN A 80 12.98 -7.09 -2.08
CA GLN A 80 11.87 -7.51 -2.94
C GLN A 80 11.79 -6.68 -4.22
N PHE A 81 12.44 -5.52 -4.27
CA PHE A 81 12.34 -4.60 -5.39
C PHE A 81 12.78 -5.18 -6.74
N PRO A 82 13.94 -5.88 -6.86
CA PRO A 82 14.31 -6.50 -8.14
C PRO A 82 13.27 -7.53 -8.61
N VAL A 83 12.66 -8.27 -7.68
CA VAL A 83 11.61 -9.25 -8.00
C VAL A 83 10.35 -8.54 -8.51
N PHE A 84 9.97 -7.42 -7.90
CA PHE A 84 8.86 -6.59 -8.37
C PHE A 84 9.11 -6.08 -9.80
N VAL A 85 10.30 -5.54 -10.07
CA VAL A 85 10.66 -5.03 -11.41
C VAL A 85 10.62 -6.16 -12.45
N ASN A 86 11.15 -7.33 -12.11
CA ASN A 86 11.11 -8.49 -13.00
C ASN A 86 9.68 -8.95 -13.30
N LEU A 87 8.78 -8.88 -12.32
CA LEU A 87 7.36 -9.19 -12.51
C LEU A 87 6.69 -8.21 -13.49
N VAL A 88 6.99 -6.91 -13.35
CA VAL A 88 6.49 -5.87 -14.29
C VAL A 88 7.03 -6.10 -15.69
N ALA A 89 8.31 -6.45 -15.82
CA ALA A 89 8.96 -6.68 -17.12
C ALA A 89 8.57 -8.02 -17.78
N ALA A 90 8.06 -8.99 -17.02
CA ALA A 90 7.79 -10.33 -17.53
C ALA A 90 6.79 -10.32 -18.70
N GLY A 91 7.23 -10.78 -19.88
CA GLY A 91 6.40 -10.81 -21.09
C GLY A 91 6.08 -9.43 -21.68
N ARG A 92 6.84 -8.39 -21.31
CA ARG A 92 6.67 -7.01 -21.81
C ARG A 92 7.99 -6.46 -22.34
N GLU A 93 7.92 -5.73 -23.44
CA GLU A 93 9.05 -5.01 -23.99
C GLU A 93 9.18 -3.64 -23.32
N ARG A 94 10.42 -3.24 -23.01
CA ARG A 94 10.69 -1.91 -22.48
C ARG A 94 10.72 -0.90 -23.62
N VAL A 95 9.68 -0.06 -23.69
CA VAL A 95 9.52 0.97 -24.73
C VAL A 95 10.01 2.36 -24.28
N GLY A 96 10.31 2.52 -22.98
CA GLY A 96 10.89 3.73 -22.42
C GLY A 96 11.56 3.50 -21.07
N PRO A 97 12.14 4.55 -20.44
CA PRO A 97 12.83 4.42 -19.16
C PRO A 97 11.98 3.78 -18.06
N ARG A 98 10.66 4.01 -18.10
CA ARG A 98 9.70 3.59 -17.08
C ARG A 98 8.43 2.97 -17.67
N GLN A 99 8.50 2.59 -18.94
CA GLN A 99 7.34 2.15 -19.70
C GLN A 99 7.58 0.79 -20.33
N PHE A 100 6.60 -0.08 -20.16
CA PHE A 100 6.57 -1.44 -20.69
C PHE A 100 5.31 -1.64 -21.53
N ALA A 101 5.42 -2.42 -22.60
CA ALA A 101 4.30 -2.74 -23.48
C ALA A 101 4.25 -4.25 -23.81
N ARG A 102 3.05 -4.81 -23.99
CA ARG A 102 2.82 -6.17 -24.52
C ARG A 102 1.90 -6.06 -25.74
N ASP A 103 2.24 -6.68 -26.86
CA ASP A 103 1.38 -6.80 -28.06
C ASP A 103 0.58 -5.53 -28.40
N ALA A 104 1.27 -4.38 -28.39
CA ALA A 104 0.77 -3.01 -28.58
C ALA A 104 -0.17 -2.41 -27.50
N THR A 105 -0.93 -3.18 -26.71
CA THR A 105 -1.99 -2.63 -25.83
C THR A 105 -2.27 -3.46 -24.56
N PRO A 106 -1.24 -3.91 -23.83
CA PRO A 106 -1.15 -3.31 -22.51
C PRO A 106 0.04 -2.39 -22.36
N HIS A 107 -0.20 -1.22 -21.79
CA HIS A 107 0.82 -0.27 -21.40
C HIS A 107 0.95 -0.28 -19.89
N THR A 108 2.19 -0.20 -19.42
CA THR A 108 2.51 -0.15 -18.01
C THR A 108 3.55 0.91 -17.76
N PHE A 109 3.23 1.88 -16.90
CA PHE A 109 4.18 2.83 -16.34
C PHE A 109 4.57 2.39 -14.95
N PHE A 110 5.85 2.52 -14.65
CA PHE A 110 6.44 2.08 -13.39
C PHE A 110 7.42 3.12 -12.85
N SER A 111 7.28 3.48 -11.59
CA SER A 111 8.21 4.34 -10.88
C SER A 111 8.48 3.82 -9.48
N SER A 112 9.56 4.30 -8.88
CA SER A 112 9.90 3.96 -7.50
C SER A 112 10.70 5.07 -6.84
N VAL A 113 10.47 5.26 -5.55
CA VAL A 113 11.24 6.17 -4.70
C VAL A 113 11.70 5.45 -3.43
N ASP A 114 12.89 5.79 -2.92
CA ASP A 114 13.36 5.26 -1.64
C ASP A 114 12.53 5.86 -0.51
N ARG A 115 12.00 5.00 0.36
CA ARG A 115 11.10 5.41 1.45
C ARG A 115 11.18 4.41 2.61
N PHE A 116 11.35 4.91 3.83
CA PHE A 116 11.24 4.14 5.09
C PHE A 116 12.00 2.79 5.11
N SER A 117 13.28 2.80 4.75
CA SER A 117 14.13 1.59 4.65
C SER A 117 13.69 0.56 3.60
N GLY A 118 12.85 0.98 2.64
CA GLY A 118 12.41 0.20 1.50
C GLY A 118 12.22 1.08 0.27
N LYS A 119 11.31 0.68 -0.60
CA LYS A 119 10.94 1.42 -1.80
C LYS A 119 9.43 1.53 -1.88
N GLN A 120 8.93 2.74 -2.12
CA GLN A 120 7.57 2.91 -2.57
C GLN A 120 7.55 2.74 -4.09
N VAL A 121 6.82 1.74 -4.57
CA VAL A 121 6.62 1.50 -6.00
C VAL A 121 5.25 1.99 -6.43
N SER A 122 5.18 2.57 -7.61
CA SER A 122 3.93 2.99 -8.24
C SER A 122 3.83 2.39 -9.63
N LEU A 123 2.67 1.83 -9.92
CA LEU A 123 2.36 1.12 -11.15
C LEU A 123 1.07 1.70 -11.73
N LEU A 124 1.12 2.17 -12.97
CA LEU A 124 -0.07 2.55 -13.72
C LEU A 124 -0.20 1.62 -14.93
N THR A 125 -1.26 0.81 -14.98
CA THR A 125 -1.39 -0.21 -16.02
C THR A 125 -2.85 -0.50 -16.37
N ASN A 126 -3.10 -0.81 -17.64
CA ASN A 126 -4.36 -1.42 -18.08
C ASN A 126 -4.29 -2.96 -18.12
N ASP A 127 -3.16 -3.54 -17.71
CA ASP A 127 -2.96 -4.97 -17.62
C ASP A 127 -3.51 -5.54 -16.31
N VAL A 128 -4.74 -6.04 -16.36
CA VAL A 128 -5.43 -6.60 -15.20
C VAL A 128 -4.69 -7.84 -14.65
N GLU A 129 -4.07 -8.64 -15.52
CA GLU A 129 -3.29 -9.82 -15.09
C GLU A 129 -2.05 -9.40 -14.30
N LEU A 130 -1.40 -8.31 -14.70
CA LEU A 130 -0.29 -7.74 -13.94
C LEU A 130 -0.73 -7.30 -12.54
N VAL A 131 -1.84 -6.58 -12.42
CA VAL A 131 -2.37 -6.13 -11.12
C VAL A 131 -2.65 -7.32 -10.19
N ARG A 132 -3.29 -8.37 -10.72
CA ARG A 132 -3.53 -9.62 -9.97
C ARG A 132 -2.23 -10.31 -9.58
N SER A 133 -1.24 -10.35 -10.47
CA SER A 133 0.06 -10.97 -10.22
C SER A 133 0.86 -10.23 -9.13
N VAL A 134 0.82 -8.89 -9.13
CA VAL A 134 1.43 -8.06 -8.08
C VAL A 134 0.79 -8.37 -6.73
N SER A 135 -0.54 -8.43 -6.69
CA SER A 135 -1.29 -8.72 -5.45
C SER A 135 -0.97 -10.13 -4.93
N ALA A 136 -0.92 -11.13 -5.82
CA ALA A 136 -0.62 -12.52 -5.46
C ALA A 136 0.85 -12.76 -5.03
N SER A 137 1.76 -11.85 -5.37
CA SER A 137 3.20 -12.01 -5.08
C SER A 137 3.54 -11.83 -3.59
N GLY A 138 2.62 -11.32 -2.77
CA GLY A 138 2.83 -11.17 -1.33
C GLY A 138 3.98 -10.22 -0.97
N PHE A 139 4.19 -9.19 -1.80
CA PHE A 139 5.11 -8.12 -1.47
C PHE A 139 4.69 -7.45 -0.16
N ASN A 140 5.66 -7.07 0.66
CA ASN A 140 5.40 -6.48 1.96
C ASN A 140 6.26 -5.26 2.20
N PRO A 141 5.75 -4.29 2.98
CA PRO A 141 6.56 -3.17 3.40
C PRO A 141 7.70 -3.64 4.32
N PRO A 142 8.74 -2.82 4.48
CA PRO A 142 9.68 -2.97 5.58
C PRO A 142 8.91 -3.13 6.91
N PRO A 143 9.30 -4.07 7.79
CA PRO A 143 8.63 -4.21 9.07
C PRO A 143 8.90 -2.98 9.93
N PRO A 144 8.05 -2.70 10.94
CA PRO A 144 8.17 -1.48 11.71
C PRO A 144 9.47 -1.37 12.51
N TRP A 145 10.02 -2.50 12.96
CA TRP A 145 11.31 -2.55 13.64
C TRP A 145 12.53 -2.34 12.71
N LEU A 146 12.33 -2.24 11.39
CA LEU A 146 13.36 -1.80 10.43
C LEU A 146 13.05 -0.41 9.84
N ALA A 147 11.77 -0.09 9.61
CA ALA A 147 11.35 1.22 9.10
C ALA A 147 11.50 2.35 10.13
N TRP A 148 11.23 2.02 11.41
CA TRP A 148 11.20 2.95 12.54
C TRP A 148 11.95 2.34 13.73
N TYR A 149 13.21 1.95 13.52
CA TYR A 149 14.00 1.27 14.54
C TYR A 149 14.19 2.17 15.78
N GLU A 150 14.44 3.46 15.57
CA GLU A 150 14.66 4.50 16.56
C GLU A 150 13.48 4.76 17.49
N LEU A 151 12.24 4.44 17.07
CA LEU A 151 11.05 4.59 17.91
C LEU A 151 10.94 3.52 19.00
N GLY A 152 11.75 2.46 18.93
CA GLY A 152 11.72 1.40 19.93
C GLY A 152 10.35 0.72 20.00
N PRO A 153 9.90 0.28 21.20
CA PRO A 153 8.55 -0.25 21.42
C PRO A 153 7.49 0.85 21.61
N LEU A 154 7.85 2.14 21.54
CA LEU A 154 6.97 3.28 21.86
C LEU A 154 6.10 3.68 20.65
N ILE A 155 5.45 2.71 20.01
CA ILE A 155 4.64 2.94 18.81
C ILE A 155 3.20 3.37 19.14
N TYR A 156 2.95 3.76 20.40
CA TYR A 156 1.66 4.18 20.92
C TYR A 156 1.40 5.69 20.77
N ASN A 157 2.46 6.49 20.58
CA ASN A 157 2.40 7.96 20.46
C ASN A 157 3.03 8.42 19.14
N LEU A 158 2.56 7.88 18.02
CA LEU A 158 3.08 8.23 16.70
C LEU A 158 2.56 9.60 16.27
N GLN A 159 3.39 10.37 15.57
CA GLN A 159 3.01 11.63 14.93
C GLN A 159 3.75 11.77 13.58
N GLY A 160 3.22 12.63 12.70
CA GLY A 160 3.84 12.96 11.42
C GLY A 160 4.01 11.74 10.51
N ASP A 161 5.19 11.62 9.89
CA ASP A 161 5.48 10.56 8.91
C ASP A 161 5.36 9.15 9.48
N ALA A 162 5.72 8.96 10.75
CA ALA A 162 5.60 7.66 11.41
C ALA A 162 4.13 7.26 11.54
N GLN A 163 3.28 8.16 12.04
CA GLN A 163 1.84 7.90 12.14
C GLN A 163 1.24 7.60 10.77
N TYR A 164 1.53 8.44 9.78
CA TYR A 164 1.05 8.24 8.41
C TYR A 164 1.47 6.87 7.88
N TRP A 165 2.73 6.48 8.04
CA TRP A 165 3.23 5.20 7.55
C TRP A 165 2.55 4.01 8.23
N TYR A 166 2.39 4.05 9.55
CA TYR A 166 1.69 2.96 10.24
C TYR A 166 0.25 2.82 9.73
N GLU A 167 -0.51 3.91 9.71
CA GLU A 167 -1.93 3.88 9.35
C GLU A 167 -2.18 3.57 7.86
N ASN A 168 -1.31 4.04 6.95
CA ASN A 168 -1.56 3.94 5.51
C ASN A 168 -0.76 2.84 4.81
N VAL A 169 0.31 2.33 5.43
CA VAL A 169 1.19 1.32 4.83
C VAL A 169 1.19 0.05 5.66
N TRP A 170 1.65 0.13 6.91
CA TRP A 170 1.86 -1.06 7.74
C TRP A 170 0.55 -1.72 8.15
N ASP A 171 -0.38 -0.97 8.73
CA ASP A 171 -1.63 -1.51 9.25
C ASP A 171 -2.48 -2.08 8.11
N ARG A 172 -2.53 -1.41 6.95
CA ARG A 172 -3.19 -1.94 5.75
C ARG A 172 -2.61 -3.28 5.29
N TYR A 173 -1.27 -3.40 5.27
CA TYR A 173 -0.62 -4.68 4.98
C TYR A 173 -0.93 -5.72 6.06
N TRP A 174 -0.75 -5.35 7.33
CA TRP A 174 -0.86 -6.25 8.47
C TRP A 174 -2.27 -6.82 8.61
N GLU A 175 -3.29 -5.99 8.44
CA GLU A 175 -4.70 -6.38 8.51
C GLU A 175 -5.16 -7.19 7.30
N SER A 176 -4.49 -7.04 6.15
CA SER A 176 -4.74 -7.87 4.96
C SER A 176 -4.35 -9.33 5.16
N LEU A 177 -3.45 -9.60 6.11
CA LEU A 177 -3.07 -10.95 6.49
C LEU A 177 -4.09 -11.56 7.47
N SER A 178 -4.29 -12.86 7.39
CA SER A 178 -4.90 -13.64 8.46
C SER A 178 -3.99 -13.70 9.70
N LEU A 179 -4.57 -14.00 10.86
CA LEU A 179 -3.79 -14.14 12.11
C LEU A 179 -2.69 -15.22 12.01
N ALA A 180 -2.96 -16.32 11.29
CA ALA A 180 -1.96 -17.36 11.05
C ALA A 180 -0.81 -16.88 10.14
N GLU A 181 -1.11 -16.07 9.12
CA GLU A 181 -0.09 -15.46 8.26
C GLU A 181 0.74 -14.41 9.00
N GLN A 182 0.12 -13.65 9.91
CA GLN A 182 0.81 -12.75 10.82
C GLN A 182 1.81 -13.50 11.72
N ASP A 183 1.41 -14.63 12.30
CA ASP A 183 2.30 -15.45 13.12
C ASP A 183 3.44 -16.06 12.30
N ALA A 184 3.14 -16.58 11.11
CA ALA A 184 4.16 -17.10 10.19
C ALA A 184 5.14 -16.01 9.75
N PHE A 185 4.66 -14.78 9.55
CA PHE A 185 5.49 -13.63 9.22
C PHE A 185 6.46 -13.27 10.35
N ILE A 186 5.98 -13.28 11.59
CA ILE A 186 6.77 -13.03 12.81
C ILE A 186 7.85 -14.11 12.97
N GLU A 187 7.47 -15.38 12.91
CA GLU A 187 8.39 -16.49 13.16
C GLU A 187 9.51 -16.56 12.10
N ARG A 188 9.18 -16.31 10.83
CA ARG A 188 10.18 -16.27 9.74
C ARG A 188 11.29 -15.25 9.99
N ARG A 189 11.03 -14.19 10.77
CA ARG A 189 11.97 -13.10 11.02
C ARG A 189 12.67 -13.22 12.36
N ARG A 190 12.24 -14.14 13.22
CA ARG A 190 12.81 -14.34 14.56
C ARG A 190 14.32 -14.56 14.52
N SER A 191 14.79 -15.37 13.57
CA SER A 191 16.21 -15.67 13.41
C SER A 191 17.05 -14.46 13.02
N SER A 192 16.54 -13.56 12.17
CA SER A 192 17.29 -12.37 11.72
C SER A 192 17.25 -11.22 12.74
N ILE A 193 16.22 -11.17 13.58
CA ILE A 193 16.06 -10.10 14.59
C ILE A 193 17.03 -10.25 15.77
N ASN A 194 17.40 -11.47 16.13
CA ASN A 194 18.37 -11.73 17.21
C ASN A 194 19.73 -11.04 17.00
N ALA A 195 20.03 -10.60 15.77
CA ALA A 195 21.25 -9.85 15.47
C ALA A 195 21.26 -8.42 16.02
N TYR A 196 20.09 -7.81 16.30
CA TYR A 196 19.99 -6.40 16.68
C TYR A 196 18.91 -6.06 17.72
N LEU A 197 18.13 -7.03 18.20
CA LEU A 197 17.19 -6.86 19.31
C LEU A 197 17.36 -7.95 20.36
N SER A 198 17.29 -7.58 21.64
CA SER A 198 17.17 -8.57 22.72
C SER A 198 15.78 -9.21 22.72
N GLY A 199 15.65 -10.40 23.32
CA GLY A 199 14.37 -11.09 23.44
C GLY A 199 13.28 -10.26 24.13
N GLU A 200 13.65 -9.45 25.13
CA GLU A 200 12.73 -8.56 25.83
C GLU A 200 12.27 -7.40 24.94
N GLN A 201 13.19 -6.76 24.21
CA GLN A 201 12.86 -5.69 23.27
C GLN A 201 11.97 -6.21 22.14
N TRP A 202 12.23 -7.42 21.67
CA TRP A 202 11.42 -8.09 20.67
C TRP A 202 10.00 -8.35 21.17
N ALA A 203 9.84 -8.92 22.36
CA ALA A 203 8.53 -9.17 22.95
C ALA A 203 7.70 -7.88 23.08
N LYS A 204 8.30 -6.82 23.62
CA LYS A 204 7.63 -5.51 23.76
C LYS A 204 7.19 -4.92 22.42
N ARG A 205 8.01 -5.06 21.37
CA ARG A 205 7.65 -4.58 20.02
C ARG A 205 6.53 -5.42 19.41
N LEU A 206 6.58 -6.73 19.58
CA LEU A 206 5.53 -7.62 19.07
C LEU A 206 4.18 -7.33 19.71
N ASP A 207 4.15 -7.18 21.03
CA ASP A 207 2.92 -6.84 21.75
C ASP A 207 2.34 -5.53 21.24
N ALA A 208 3.20 -4.53 21.03
CA ALA A 208 2.77 -3.24 20.50
C ALA A 208 2.20 -3.35 19.08
N ILE A 209 2.85 -4.11 18.19
CA ILE A 209 2.38 -4.30 16.80
C ILE A 209 1.07 -5.07 16.78
N ARG A 210 0.97 -6.18 17.52
CA ARG A 210 -0.24 -6.99 17.58
C ARG A 210 -1.41 -6.22 18.19
N ALA A 211 -1.16 -5.37 19.19
CA ALA A 211 -2.19 -4.53 19.79
C ALA A 211 -2.79 -3.48 18.84
N ARG A 212 -2.16 -3.19 17.70
CA ARG A 212 -2.76 -2.33 16.66
C ARG A 212 -3.90 -3.02 15.94
N ASP A 213 -3.80 -4.34 15.71
CA ASP A 213 -4.84 -5.13 15.07
C ASP A 213 -6.05 -5.30 16.02
N ALA A 214 -7.22 -4.81 15.59
CA ALA A 214 -8.45 -4.92 16.37
C ALA A 214 -8.84 -6.39 16.64
N ARG A 215 -8.56 -7.30 15.70
CA ARG A 215 -8.87 -8.73 15.83
C ARG A 215 -8.07 -9.35 16.96
N TYR A 216 -6.79 -9.02 17.05
CA TYR A 216 -5.93 -9.51 18.13
C TYR A 216 -6.39 -9.01 19.51
N ARG A 217 -6.76 -7.73 19.62
CA ARG A 217 -7.33 -7.18 20.86
C ARG A 217 -8.61 -7.90 21.29
N GLN A 218 -9.44 -8.29 20.33
CA GLN A 218 -10.65 -9.06 20.61
C GLN A 218 -10.34 -10.48 21.12
N VAL A 219 -9.33 -11.15 20.56
CA VAL A 219 -8.87 -12.47 21.06
C VAL A 219 -8.39 -12.34 22.50
N LEU A 220 -7.52 -11.38 22.80
CA LEU A 220 -7.04 -11.14 24.16
C LEU A 220 -8.19 -10.86 25.15
N SER A 221 -9.16 -10.04 24.77
CA SER A 221 -10.33 -9.75 25.62
C SER A 221 -11.13 -11.02 25.91
N ASN A 222 -11.33 -11.89 24.91
CA ASN A 222 -12.08 -13.13 25.07
C ASN A 222 -11.34 -14.14 25.94
N GLU A 223 -10.00 -14.19 25.88
CA GLU A 223 -9.17 -15.04 26.73
C GLU A 223 -9.19 -14.58 28.19
N CYS A 224 -9.11 -13.26 28.44
CA CYS A 224 -9.24 -12.70 29.79
C CYS A 224 -10.61 -13.02 30.42
N VAL A 225 -11.71 -12.90 29.66
CA VAL A 225 -13.06 -13.23 30.15
C VAL A 225 -13.20 -14.71 30.50
N LYS A 226 -12.61 -15.61 29.69
CA LYS A 226 -12.58 -17.05 30.00
C LYS A 226 -11.73 -17.38 31.23
N GLY A 227 -10.66 -16.61 31.47
CA GLY A 227 -9.84 -16.74 32.68
C GLY A 227 -10.56 -16.30 33.96
N SER A 228 -11.45 -15.31 33.88
CA SER A 228 -12.23 -14.86 35.05
C SER A 228 -13.41 -15.76 35.41
N ASP A 229 -13.99 -16.50 34.46
CA ASP A 229 -15.07 -17.46 34.73
C ASP A 229 -14.56 -18.80 35.29
N GLY A 230 -13.26 -19.09 35.15
CA GLY A 230 -12.64 -20.31 35.66
C GLY A 230 -12.20 -20.26 37.13
N ASP A 231 -12.18 -19.07 37.74
CA ASP A 231 -11.73 -18.85 39.13
C ASP A 231 -12.90 -18.63 40.13
N ALA A 232 -14.14 -18.75 39.65
CA ALA A 232 -15.36 -18.65 40.46
C ALA A 232 -15.95 -20.03 40.78
N THR A 233 -15.15 -20.97 41.29
CA THR A 233 -15.67 -22.13 42.03
C THR A 233 -14.62 -22.60 43.05
N ILE A 234 -14.66 -22.02 44.24
CA ILE A 234 -14.14 -22.62 45.48
C ILE A 234 -15.26 -22.57 46.52
#